data_AF-V4P8G5-F1
#
_entry.id   AF-V4P8G5-F1
#
_cell.length_a   1.000
_cell.length_b   1.000
_cell.length_c   1.000
_cell.angle_alpha   90.00
_cell.angle_beta   90.00
_cell.angle_gamma   90.00
#
_symmetry.space_group_name_H-M   'P 1'
#
loop_
_entity.id
_entity.type
_entity.pdbx_description
1 polymer ?
#
loop_
_entity_poly.entity_id
_entity_poly.type
_entity_poly.pdbx_seq_one_letter_code
_entity_poly.pdbx_strand_id
1 'polypeptide(L)'
;MHKDHNHLRKAILGTASILALSAGSAIAQDTPAPAAEDNVVVVVGVRGSLQRSMNIKKNATGVVDAISAEDIGKYPDTNLAESVQRIPGVSIDRVNGAGSKVTVRGFGPGFNLVTLNNRVMPTASIDLIGTGVTNAMGGSRSFDFSNIAADSVSGFEVYKTGKAHVASGGIGATLNIKTLRPISKAGATGVLSVKALHGDGMVDGDELTPEVTGAYSWTNDAKSFGIALFGQYSERDVASRQATQNSWNLDTRAQFFDPNSGRLRYAADKTTLLTQITNAPPAGSLVAYPNDSRYALSQTHNERTNIGATVQFRPTENWLFTADAMYVENEGTEQRAEQTNWFNRPFDKIIFEKGESGKVCERLLTVPGVGPITALTYTCSIEDPTRFAHSNDVGAYAGLVPRRFQSGERDSKGHISKAGDGNLRHALYEAANILLSRVKKPFALQTWGKALAATKGAKRARVAVARKLAALLHKLWLSNKRFDWEAA
;
A
#
# COMPACT_ATOMS: atom_id res chain seq x y z
N MET A 1 -19.23 0.42 -29.87
CA MET A 1 -19.59 1.70 -30.51
C MET A 1 -18.37 2.60 -30.40
N HIS A 2 -17.47 2.46 -31.37
CA HIS A 2 -16.17 3.13 -31.41
C HIS A 2 -16.42 4.61 -31.78
N LYS A 3 -16.11 5.55 -30.88
CA LYS A 3 -16.01 6.96 -31.23
C LYS A 3 -14.53 7.31 -31.38
N ASP A 4 -14.18 7.79 -32.55
CA ASP A 4 -12.84 8.21 -32.93
C ASP A 4 -12.36 9.41 -32.10
N HIS A 5 -11.44 9.17 -31.16
CA HIS A 5 -10.69 10.22 -30.44
C HIS A 5 -9.32 10.53 -31.09
N ASN A 6 -9.18 10.25 -32.39
CA ASN A 6 -7.93 10.45 -33.14
C ASN A 6 -7.57 11.92 -33.43
N HIS A 7 -8.44 12.88 -33.09
CA HIS A 7 -8.21 14.30 -33.35
C HIS A 7 -7.47 15.03 -32.22
N LEU A 8 -7.50 14.54 -30.96
CA LEU A 8 -6.76 15.15 -29.85
C LEU A 8 -5.27 14.75 -29.86
N ARG A 9 -4.97 13.51 -30.26
CA ARG A 9 -3.59 12.97 -30.41
C ARG A 9 -2.74 13.77 -31.41
N LYS A 10 -3.35 14.41 -32.41
CA LYS A 10 -2.63 15.23 -33.42
C LYS A 10 -2.51 16.72 -33.05
N ALA A 11 -3.29 17.21 -32.08
CA ALA A 11 -3.25 18.62 -31.67
C ALA A 11 -2.11 18.92 -30.68
N ILE A 12 -1.78 17.96 -29.80
CA ILE A 12 -0.74 18.12 -28.77
C ILE A 12 0.68 17.86 -29.33
N LEU A 13 0.80 17.01 -30.36
CA LEU A 13 2.08 16.77 -31.06
C LEU A 13 2.45 17.87 -32.08
N GLY A 14 1.52 18.74 -32.47
CA GLY A 14 1.72 19.75 -33.52
C GLY A 14 2.20 21.13 -33.04
N THR A 15 2.20 21.42 -31.73
CA THR A 15 2.45 22.78 -31.21
C THR A 15 3.72 22.91 -30.35
N ALA A 16 4.53 21.87 -30.21
CA ALA A 16 5.75 21.88 -29.40
C ALA A 16 7.03 22.40 -30.12
N SER A 17 6.94 22.87 -31.38
CA SER A 17 8.14 23.01 -32.23
C SER A 17 8.63 24.44 -32.56
N ILE A 18 8.17 25.52 -31.90
CA ILE A 18 8.53 26.90 -32.33
C ILE A 18 9.25 27.79 -31.29
N LEU A 19 9.54 27.35 -30.05
CA LEU A 19 10.22 28.22 -29.06
C LEU A 19 11.68 27.88 -28.72
N ALA A 20 12.45 27.30 -29.65
CA ALA A 20 13.83 26.86 -29.38
C ALA A 20 14.97 27.70 -30.01
N LEU A 21 14.73 28.87 -30.62
CA LEU A 21 15.81 29.69 -31.21
C LEU A 21 15.81 31.14 -30.73
N SER A 22 16.41 31.39 -29.56
CA SER A 22 17.06 32.67 -29.24
C SER A 22 17.92 32.57 -27.96
N ALA A 23 18.86 31.62 -27.91
CA ALA A 23 19.95 31.68 -26.93
C ALA A 23 21.07 32.58 -27.49
N GLY A 24 21.03 33.87 -27.15
CA GLY A 24 22.13 34.80 -27.41
C GLY A 24 23.32 34.50 -26.49
N SER A 25 24.48 34.27 -27.07
CA SER A 25 25.75 34.07 -26.36
C SER A 25 26.16 35.35 -25.62
N ALA A 26 26.18 35.32 -24.29
CA ALA A 26 26.77 36.38 -23.48
C ALA A 26 28.23 36.03 -23.13
N ILE A 27 29.18 36.82 -23.65
CA ILE A 27 30.59 36.82 -23.26
C ILE A 27 30.68 37.39 -21.84
N ALA A 28 31.29 36.64 -20.92
CA ALA A 28 31.59 37.11 -19.57
C ALA A 28 32.78 38.09 -19.61
N GLN A 29 32.62 39.27 -19.03
CA GLN A 29 33.69 40.24 -18.80
C GLN A 29 33.98 40.29 -17.30
N ASP A 30 35.22 40.00 -16.91
CA ASP A 30 35.69 40.03 -15.53
C ASP A 30 35.47 41.42 -14.91
N THR A 31 34.67 41.47 -13.84
CA THR A 31 34.51 42.65 -12.97
C THR A 31 35.01 42.26 -11.57
N PRO A 32 35.80 43.10 -10.86
CA PRO A 32 36.37 42.73 -9.57
C PRO A 32 35.29 42.60 -8.49
N ALA A 33 35.43 41.57 -7.64
CA ALA A 33 34.49 41.22 -6.58
C ALA A 33 34.34 42.34 -5.51
N PRO A 34 33.11 42.67 -5.08
CA PRO A 34 32.89 43.45 -3.86
C PRO A 34 33.01 42.56 -2.61
N ALA A 35 33.30 43.22 -1.49
CA ALA A 35 33.65 42.65 -0.19
C ALA A 35 32.58 41.72 0.42
N ALA A 36 33.06 40.77 1.23
CA ALA A 36 32.27 39.76 1.92
C ALA A 36 31.28 40.38 2.92
N GLU A 37 29.99 40.38 2.57
CA GLU A 37 28.88 40.38 3.52
C GLU A 37 28.62 38.94 4.02
N ASP A 38 28.08 38.83 5.23
CA ASP A 38 27.72 37.59 5.95
C ASP A 38 27.36 36.43 5.00
N ASN A 39 28.20 35.41 4.95
CA ASN A 39 27.97 34.21 4.15
C ASN A 39 26.79 33.42 4.71
N VAL A 40 25.57 33.80 4.33
CA VAL A 40 24.37 33.00 4.56
C VAL A 40 24.48 31.75 3.71
N VAL A 41 24.89 30.64 4.32
CA VAL A 41 24.97 29.33 3.67
C VAL A 41 23.53 28.85 3.40
N VAL A 42 23.08 29.02 2.16
CA VAL A 42 21.79 28.48 1.70
C VAL A 42 21.95 27.00 1.41
N VAL A 43 21.36 26.16 2.27
CA VAL A 43 21.36 24.72 2.08
C VAL A 43 20.28 24.34 1.07
N VAL A 44 20.69 23.79 -0.08
CA VAL A 44 19.81 23.26 -1.13
C VAL A 44 19.69 21.74 -1.06
N GLY A 45 18.78 21.14 -1.84
CA GLY A 45 18.62 19.68 -1.93
C GLY A 45 17.94 19.05 -0.69
N VAL A 46 18.31 17.81 -0.36
CA VAL A 46 17.68 17.01 0.74
C VAL A 46 17.83 17.67 2.10
N ARG A 47 18.99 18.27 2.36
CA ARG A 47 19.23 18.90 3.66
C ARG A 47 18.42 20.20 3.81
N GLY A 48 18.25 20.94 2.71
CA GLY A 48 17.41 22.14 2.68
C GLY A 48 15.93 21.85 2.86
N SER A 49 15.41 20.80 2.22
CA SER A 49 14.02 20.37 2.35
C SER A 49 13.70 19.90 3.77
N LEU A 50 14.56 19.06 4.36
CA LEU A 50 14.42 18.64 5.77
C LEU A 50 14.47 19.83 6.73
N GLN A 51 15.36 20.80 6.49
CA GLN A 51 15.44 22.02 7.30
C GLN A 51 14.16 22.85 7.20
N ARG A 52 13.57 23.01 6.00
CA ARG A 52 12.27 23.69 5.83
C ARG A 52 11.15 22.96 6.55
N SER A 53 11.03 21.64 6.39
CA SER A 53 10.03 20.83 7.10
C SER A 53 10.19 20.93 8.62
N MET A 54 11.44 20.90 9.13
CA MET A 54 11.72 21.12 10.56
C MET A 54 11.35 22.53 11.00
N ASN A 55 11.66 23.56 10.22
CA ASN A 55 11.31 24.94 10.54
C ASN A 55 9.80 25.16 10.59
N ILE A 56 9.05 24.59 9.64
CA ILE A 56 7.57 24.61 9.66
C ILE A 56 7.07 23.98 10.96
N LYS A 57 7.59 22.80 11.32
CA LYS A 57 7.21 22.12 12.56
C LYS A 57 7.57 22.89 13.82
N LYS A 58 8.75 23.52 13.85
CA LYS A 58 9.25 24.31 14.99
C LYS A 58 8.46 25.59 15.21
N ASN A 59 8.10 26.27 14.12
CA ASN A 59 7.39 27.55 14.16
C ASN A 59 5.87 27.36 14.21
N ALA A 60 5.38 26.14 13.99
CA ALA A 60 3.96 25.85 14.07
C ALA A 60 3.47 25.79 15.52
N THR A 61 2.44 26.55 15.82
CA THR A 61 1.64 26.37 17.04
C THR A 61 0.78 25.10 16.88
N GLY A 62 1.08 24.04 17.62
CA GLY A 62 0.37 22.73 17.54
C GLY A 62 1.14 21.66 16.76
N VAL A 63 0.51 20.49 16.54
CA VAL A 63 1.19 19.37 15.88
C VAL A 63 0.98 19.47 14.36
N VAL A 64 2.00 19.99 13.69
CA VAL A 64 2.05 20.09 12.22
C VAL A 64 3.25 19.31 11.71
N ASP A 65 3.03 18.52 10.65
CA ASP A 65 4.10 17.93 9.87
C ASP A 65 3.97 18.39 8.42
N ALA A 66 5.08 18.52 7.70
CA ALA A 66 5.07 19.02 6.33
C ALA A 66 6.14 18.37 5.46
N ILE A 67 5.86 18.29 4.16
CA ILE A 67 6.79 17.87 3.09
C ILE A 67 6.92 19.01 2.08
N SER A 68 8.14 19.20 1.54
CA SER A 68 8.43 20.21 0.52
C SER A 68 8.57 19.60 -0.88
N ALA A 69 8.39 20.42 -1.92
CA ALA A 69 8.49 20.04 -3.33
C ALA A 69 9.73 19.19 -3.65
N GLU A 70 10.90 19.56 -3.11
CA GLU A 70 12.14 18.84 -3.40
C GLU A 70 12.20 17.47 -2.73
N ASP A 71 11.40 17.17 -1.71
CA ASP A 71 11.30 15.82 -1.16
C ASP A 71 10.26 14.96 -1.89
N ILE A 72 9.26 15.60 -2.51
CA ILE A 72 8.27 14.94 -3.37
C ILE A 72 8.97 14.46 -4.65
N GLY A 73 9.65 15.35 -5.36
CA GLY A 73 10.26 15.06 -6.68
C GLY A 73 11.56 14.24 -6.67
N LYS A 74 12.14 13.95 -5.49
CA LYS A 74 13.38 13.14 -5.39
C LYS A 74 13.16 11.64 -5.47
N TYR A 75 11.92 11.21 -5.28
CA TYR A 75 11.54 9.81 -5.38
C TYR A 75 10.61 9.65 -6.58
N PRO A 76 10.64 8.50 -7.26
CA PRO A 76 9.73 8.21 -8.37
C PRO A 76 8.34 7.86 -7.82
N ASP A 77 7.74 8.78 -7.05
CA ASP A 77 6.39 8.64 -6.56
C ASP A 77 5.42 8.87 -7.73
N THR A 78 4.44 7.99 -7.92
CA THR A 78 3.51 8.07 -9.06
C THR A 78 2.39 9.10 -8.83
N ASN A 79 2.16 9.45 -7.56
CA ASN A 79 1.15 10.42 -7.14
C ASN A 79 1.49 11.03 -5.76
N LEU A 80 0.72 12.05 -5.36
CA LEU A 80 0.95 12.78 -4.11
C LEU A 80 0.78 11.92 -2.85
N ALA A 81 -0.14 10.95 -2.83
CA ALA A 81 -0.37 10.12 -1.64
C ALA A 81 0.87 9.30 -1.26
N GLU A 82 1.61 8.78 -2.24
CA GLU A 82 2.83 8.01 -2.00
C GLU A 82 3.92 8.85 -1.32
N SER A 83 4.11 10.10 -1.76
CA SER A 83 5.04 11.03 -1.13
C SER A 83 4.64 11.36 0.31
N VAL A 84 3.34 11.53 0.55
CA VAL A 84 2.78 11.91 1.85
C VAL A 84 2.88 10.79 2.90
N GLN A 85 2.96 9.52 2.48
CA GLN A 85 3.17 8.38 3.40
C GLN A 85 4.46 8.51 4.23
N ARG A 86 5.42 9.34 3.81
CA ARG A 86 6.65 9.62 4.58
C ARG A 86 6.40 10.41 5.86
N ILE A 87 5.23 11.03 6.01
CA ILE A 87 4.86 11.78 7.21
C ILE A 87 4.51 10.81 8.35
N PRO A 88 5.09 10.95 9.56
CA PRO A 88 4.81 10.04 10.66
C PRO A 88 3.32 9.98 11.02
N GLY A 89 2.78 8.78 11.24
CA GLY A 89 1.37 8.58 11.59
C GLY A 89 0.41 8.84 10.42
N VAL A 90 0.92 8.92 9.20
CA VAL A 90 0.15 8.91 7.96
C VAL A 90 0.34 7.55 7.27
N SER A 91 -0.76 6.97 6.81
CA SER A 91 -0.80 5.75 6.00
C SER A 91 -1.67 5.99 4.78
N ILE A 92 -1.53 5.15 3.76
CA ILE A 92 -2.29 5.29 2.51
C ILE A 92 -2.97 3.99 2.14
N ASP A 93 -4.11 4.13 1.47
CA ASP A 93 -4.78 3.03 0.77
C ASP A 93 -4.25 2.98 -0.66
N ARG A 94 -4.11 1.77 -1.20
CA ARG A 94 -3.65 1.55 -2.57
C ARG A 94 -4.75 0.92 -3.42
N VAL A 95 -4.85 1.38 -4.66
CA VAL A 95 -5.70 0.81 -5.70
C VAL A 95 -4.81 0.54 -6.91
N ASN A 96 -4.84 -0.68 -7.45
CA ASN A 96 -4.02 -1.09 -8.60
C ASN A 96 -2.53 -0.75 -8.45
N GLY A 97 -2.00 -0.90 -7.23
CA GLY A 97 -0.59 -0.64 -6.92
C GLY A 97 -0.23 0.85 -6.75
N ALA A 98 -1.16 1.79 -6.87
CA ALA A 98 -0.95 3.22 -6.69
C ALA A 98 -1.63 3.73 -5.40
N GLY A 99 -1.00 4.67 -4.71
CA GLY A 99 -1.64 5.38 -3.58
C GLY A 99 -2.90 6.16 -4.02
N SER A 100 -4.01 6.05 -3.29
CA SER A 100 -5.27 6.74 -3.63
C SER A 100 -5.82 7.58 -2.47
N LYS A 101 -5.86 7.02 -1.25
CA LYS A 101 -6.48 7.70 -0.10
C LYS A 101 -5.51 7.78 1.07
N VAL A 102 -5.69 8.79 1.94
CA VAL A 102 -4.80 9.07 3.08
C VAL A 102 -5.53 8.89 4.41
N THR A 103 -4.96 8.06 5.28
CA THR A 103 -5.39 7.78 6.65
C THR A 103 -4.40 8.42 7.62
N VAL A 104 -4.89 9.10 8.67
CA VAL A 104 -4.03 9.78 9.64
C VAL A 104 -4.39 9.35 11.05
N ARG A 105 -3.39 8.93 11.84
CA ARG A 105 -3.55 8.47 13.24
C ARG A 105 -4.62 7.38 13.41
N GLY A 106 -4.78 6.52 12.40
CA GLY A 106 -5.79 5.44 12.40
C GLY A 106 -7.21 5.89 12.06
N PHE A 107 -7.45 7.20 11.87
CA PHE A 107 -8.69 7.70 11.32
C PHE A 107 -8.69 7.56 9.80
N GLY A 108 -9.61 6.72 9.30
CA GLY A 108 -9.75 6.43 7.87
C GLY A 108 -9.98 7.68 7.02
N PRO A 109 -9.87 7.58 5.69
CA PRO A 109 -9.79 8.74 4.81
C PRO A 109 -10.97 9.69 4.88
N GLY A 110 -12.18 9.16 5.15
CA GLY A 110 -13.39 9.96 5.31
C GLY A 110 -13.43 10.86 6.55
N PHE A 111 -12.44 10.76 7.45
CA PHE A 111 -12.30 11.61 8.65
C PHE A 111 -11.21 12.67 8.52
N ASN A 112 -10.52 12.73 7.38
CA ASN A 112 -9.49 13.71 7.09
C ASN A 112 -10.05 14.75 6.10
N LEU A 113 -9.87 16.03 6.38
CA LEU A 113 -10.29 17.10 5.47
C LEU A 113 -9.14 17.42 4.52
N VAL A 114 -9.39 17.45 3.21
CA VAL A 114 -8.36 17.83 2.22
C VAL A 114 -8.65 19.22 1.66
N THR A 115 -7.63 20.08 1.68
CA THR A 115 -7.69 21.42 1.13
C THR A 115 -6.57 21.64 0.10
N LEU A 116 -6.84 22.43 -0.92
CA LEU A 116 -5.85 22.94 -1.88
C LEU A 116 -5.73 24.45 -1.66
N ASN A 117 -4.55 24.92 -1.27
CA ASN A 117 -4.33 26.32 -0.92
C ASN A 117 -5.38 26.84 0.11
N ASN A 118 -5.68 26.02 1.12
CA ASN A 118 -6.71 26.24 2.15
C ASN A 118 -8.18 26.21 1.67
N ARG A 119 -8.44 25.94 0.38
CA ARG A 119 -9.80 25.74 -0.15
C ARG A 119 -10.17 24.27 -0.06
N VAL A 120 -11.35 23.95 0.46
CA VAL A 120 -11.81 22.55 0.54
C VAL A 120 -11.92 21.96 -0.85
N MET A 121 -11.29 20.80 -1.06
CA MET A 121 -11.37 20.09 -2.32
C MET A 121 -12.66 19.26 -2.38
N PRO A 122 -13.39 19.28 -3.52
CA PRO A 122 -14.53 18.41 -3.70
C PRO A 122 -14.08 16.96 -3.73
N THR A 123 -14.92 16.05 -3.25
CA THR A 123 -14.65 14.62 -3.33
C THR A 123 -15.10 14.11 -4.69
N ALA A 124 -14.14 13.65 -5.48
CA ALA A 124 -14.37 12.92 -6.73
C ALA A 124 -13.79 11.51 -6.55
N SER A 125 -14.58 10.62 -5.96
CA SER A 125 -14.24 9.19 -5.93
C SER A 125 -14.74 8.59 -7.23
N ILE A 126 -13.83 8.19 -8.10
CA ILE A 126 -14.16 7.45 -9.33
C ILE A 126 -13.86 5.98 -9.01
N ASP A 127 -14.88 5.24 -8.59
CA ASP A 127 -14.73 3.79 -8.47
C ASP A 127 -14.65 3.24 -9.91
N LEU A 128 -13.52 2.62 -10.25
CA LEU A 128 -13.33 2.01 -11.57
C LEU A 128 -14.37 0.90 -11.77
N ILE A 129 -15.03 0.92 -12.93
CA ILE A 129 -16.15 0.03 -13.28
C ILE A 129 -15.62 -1.40 -13.43
N GLY A 130 -15.87 -2.25 -12.42
CA GLY A 130 -15.46 -3.66 -12.44
C GLY A 130 -15.48 -4.37 -11.08
N THR A 131 -15.64 -3.63 -9.99
CA THR A 131 -15.74 -4.16 -8.61
C THR A 131 -17.15 -4.66 -8.22
N GLY A 132 -18.03 -4.90 -9.21
CA GLY A 132 -19.42 -5.32 -8.97
C GLY A 132 -20.37 -4.19 -8.55
N VAL A 133 -19.91 -2.94 -8.59
CA VAL A 133 -20.72 -1.75 -8.31
C VAL A 133 -21.20 -1.18 -9.65
N THR A 134 -22.48 -1.40 -9.97
CA THR A 134 -23.08 -0.92 -11.23
C THR A 134 -23.46 0.57 -11.22
N ASN A 135 -23.31 1.24 -10.07
CA ASN A 135 -23.59 2.66 -9.90
C ASN A 135 -22.42 3.31 -9.15
N ALA A 136 -21.78 4.32 -9.75
CA ALA A 136 -20.84 5.17 -9.03
C ALA A 136 -21.59 5.86 -7.87
N MET A 137 -21.39 5.38 -6.65
CA MET A 137 -22.00 5.97 -5.46
C MET A 137 -21.18 7.21 -5.05
N GLY A 138 -21.51 8.36 -5.61
CA GLY A 138 -21.04 9.64 -5.10
C GLY A 138 -21.55 9.85 -3.67
N GLY A 139 -20.66 9.74 -2.68
CA GLY A 139 -21.05 9.90 -1.27
C GLY A 139 -19.91 9.85 -0.24
N SER A 140 -18.65 9.70 -0.65
CA SER A 140 -17.53 9.68 0.29
C SER A 140 -17.07 11.10 0.64
N ARG A 141 -16.64 11.28 1.89
CA ARG A 141 -15.87 12.46 2.35
C ARG A 141 -14.37 12.34 2.05
N SER A 142 -13.95 11.21 1.47
CA SER A 142 -12.55 10.92 1.15
C SER A 142 -12.16 11.58 -0.17
N PHE A 143 -11.05 12.31 -0.18
CA PHE A 143 -10.46 12.83 -1.41
C PHE A 143 -9.51 11.77 -2.02
N ASP A 144 -9.60 11.59 -3.34
CA ASP A 144 -8.70 10.72 -4.08
C ASP A 144 -7.49 11.51 -4.59
N PHE A 145 -6.32 11.18 -4.04
CA PHE A 145 -5.04 11.79 -4.36
C PHE A 145 -4.46 11.30 -5.68
N SER A 146 -5.01 10.26 -6.30
CA SER A 146 -4.65 9.86 -7.66
C SER A 146 -4.98 10.95 -8.68
N ASN A 147 -5.91 11.85 -8.38
CA ASN A 147 -6.25 12.97 -9.25
C ASN A 147 -5.13 14.03 -9.30
N ILE A 148 -4.34 14.20 -8.23
CA ILE A 148 -3.33 15.26 -8.14
C ILE A 148 -1.93 14.72 -8.43
N ALA A 149 -1.30 15.23 -9.48
CA ALA A 149 0.11 14.96 -9.75
C ALA A 149 1.01 15.54 -8.66
N ALA A 150 2.01 14.75 -8.24
CA ALA A 150 2.97 15.13 -7.21
C ALA A 150 3.77 16.39 -7.61
N ASP A 151 4.09 16.52 -8.90
CA ASP A 151 4.88 17.63 -9.45
C ASP A 151 4.14 18.99 -9.45
N SER A 152 2.81 18.99 -9.29
CA SER A 152 2.01 20.23 -9.17
C SER A 152 2.14 20.89 -7.79
N VAL A 153 2.71 20.15 -6.82
CA VAL A 153 2.66 20.47 -5.40
C VAL A 153 4.00 21.01 -4.93
N SER A 154 3.97 22.25 -4.45
CA SER A 154 5.14 22.91 -3.85
C SER A 154 5.35 22.52 -2.38
N GLY A 155 4.30 22.02 -1.72
CA GLY A 155 4.39 21.50 -0.37
C GLY A 155 3.08 20.87 0.10
N PHE A 156 3.20 20.04 1.13
CA PHE A 156 2.07 19.34 1.73
C PHE A 156 2.13 19.50 3.24
N GLU A 157 1.05 19.94 3.86
CA GLU A 157 0.97 20.20 5.30
C GLU A 157 -0.11 19.34 5.95
N VAL A 158 0.23 18.71 7.07
CA VAL A 158 -0.65 17.86 7.85
C VAL A 158 -0.89 18.51 9.20
N TYR A 159 -2.06 19.11 9.36
CA TYR A 159 -2.52 19.69 10.61
C TYR A 159 -3.23 18.62 11.43
N LYS A 160 -2.59 18.17 12.51
CA LYS A 160 -3.14 17.12 13.37
C LYS A 160 -3.80 17.67 14.65
N THR A 161 -3.86 18.98 14.76
CA THR A 161 -4.54 19.72 15.83
C THR A 161 -5.34 20.85 15.17
N GLY A 162 -6.56 21.09 15.64
CA GLY A 162 -7.38 22.18 15.13
C GLY A 162 -6.71 23.56 15.34
N LYS A 163 -6.93 24.46 14.39
CA LYS A 163 -6.47 25.86 14.44
C LYS A 163 -7.55 26.78 13.90
N ALA A 164 -7.58 28.03 14.37
CA ALA A 164 -8.56 29.02 13.94
C ALA A 164 -8.47 29.35 12.43
N HIS A 165 -7.28 29.30 11.84
CA HIS A 165 -7.08 29.59 10.40
C HIS A 165 -7.19 28.36 9.49
N VAL A 166 -7.42 27.17 10.05
CA VAL A 166 -7.54 25.92 9.30
C VAL A 166 -9.01 25.54 9.24
N ALA A 167 -9.47 25.14 8.05
CA ALA A 167 -10.85 24.67 7.88
C ALA A 167 -11.15 23.50 8.83
N SER A 168 -12.28 23.61 9.54
CA SER A 168 -12.78 22.55 10.43
C SER A 168 -13.47 21.45 9.61
N GLY A 169 -13.41 20.21 10.10
CA GLY A 169 -14.08 19.06 9.46
C GLY A 169 -13.24 17.78 9.38
N GLY A 170 -11.95 17.84 9.70
CA GLY A 170 -11.07 16.68 9.81
C GLY A 170 -10.80 16.31 11.26
N ILE A 171 -11.49 15.27 11.78
CA ILE A 171 -11.24 14.76 13.15
C ILE A 171 -9.84 14.12 13.22
N GLY A 172 -9.42 13.43 12.14
CA GLY A 172 -8.09 12.83 12.06
C GLY A 172 -7.00 13.87 11.82
N ALA A 173 -7.13 14.61 10.72
CA ALA A 173 -6.28 15.74 10.36
C ALA A 173 -6.93 16.62 9.28
N THR A 174 -6.41 17.84 9.12
CA THR A 174 -6.59 18.64 7.90
C THR A 174 -5.32 18.57 7.07
N LEU A 175 -5.45 18.15 5.82
CA LEU A 175 -4.40 17.95 4.84
C LEU A 175 -4.43 19.09 3.84
N ASN A 176 -3.39 19.90 3.78
CA ASN A 176 -3.34 21.06 2.90
C ASN A 176 -2.26 20.89 1.82
N ILE A 177 -2.71 20.89 0.56
CA ILE A 177 -1.88 20.84 -0.62
C ILE A 177 -1.55 22.27 -1.02
N LYS A 178 -0.26 22.60 -1.17
CA LYS A 178 0.20 23.90 -1.66
C LYS A 178 0.68 23.78 -3.09
N THR A 179 0.17 24.63 -3.97
CA THR A 179 0.64 24.70 -5.37
C THR A 179 1.83 25.66 -5.50
N LEU A 180 2.45 25.69 -6.67
CA LEU A 180 3.53 26.62 -7.00
C LEU A 180 3.08 28.08 -6.83
N ARG A 181 3.90 28.88 -6.14
CA ARG A 181 3.66 30.31 -5.92
C ARG A 181 4.85 31.13 -6.49
N PRO A 182 4.64 31.91 -7.56
CA PRO A 182 5.74 32.51 -8.33
C PRO A 182 6.56 33.52 -7.54
N ILE A 183 5.91 34.37 -6.73
CA ILE A 183 6.51 35.56 -6.13
C ILE A 183 7.65 35.28 -5.11
N SER A 184 7.87 34.01 -4.74
CA SER A 184 8.91 33.60 -3.78
C SER A 184 10.34 33.79 -4.30
N LYS A 185 10.56 33.71 -5.63
CA LYS A 185 11.87 33.84 -6.27
C LYS A 185 11.75 34.74 -7.51
N ALA A 186 12.61 35.75 -7.61
CA ALA A 186 12.69 36.62 -8.79
C ALA A 186 13.33 35.88 -9.97
N GLY A 187 12.93 36.24 -11.18
CA GLY A 187 13.38 35.63 -12.42
C GLY A 187 12.53 34.44 -12.86
N ALA A 188 13.00 33.76 -13.91
CA ALA A 188 12.36 32.58 -14.46
C ALA A 188 12.95 31.30 -13.86
N THR A 189 12.08 30.35 -13.52
CA THR A 189 12.46 28.98 -13.15
C THR A 189 11.51 28.01 -13.84
N GLY A 190 12.05 26.93 -14.40
CA GLY A 190 11.24 25.90 -15.01
C GLY A 190 11.83 24.51 -14.77
N VAL A 191 10.97 23.51 -14.89
CA VAL A 191 11.34 22.09 -14.87
C VAL A 191 10.50 21.37 -15.91
N LEU A 192 11.11 20.41 -16.59
CA LEU A 192 10.46 19.47 -17.49
C LEU A 192 10.95 18.08 -17.13
N SER A 193 10.02 17.15 -16.97
CA SER A 193 10.29 15.74 -16.70
C SER A 193 9.55 14.88 -17.70
N VAL A 194 10.26 13.92 -18.28
CA VAL A 194 9.70 12.91 -19.18
C VAL A 194 10.08 11.55 -18.60
N LYS A 195 9.07 10.71 -18.42
CA LYS A 195 9.20 9.36 -17.89
C LYS A 195 8.47 8.39 -18.82
N ALA A 196 8.89 7.14 -18.79
CA ALA A 196 8.18 6.04 -19.41
C ALA A 196 8.11 4.89 -18.40
N LEU A 197 6.93 4.32 -18.21
CA LEU A 197 6.67 3.24 -17.28
C LEU A 197 6.53 1.95 -18.07
N HIS A 198 7.36 0.95 -17.74
CA HIS A 198 7.24 -0.37 -18.33
C HIS A 198 6.37 -1.27 -17.44
N GLY A 199 5.29 -1.82 -17.99
CA GLY A 199 4.36 -2.70 -17.30
C GLY A 199 4.46 -4.14 -17.80
N ASP A 200 4.91 -5.06 -16.95
CA ASP A 200 4.96 -6.47 -17.29
C ASP A 200 3.58 -7.14 -17.28
N GLY A 201 3.37 -8.06 -18.21
CA GLY A 201 2.27 -9.01 -18.16
C GLY A 201 0.93 -8.48 -18.67
N MET A 202 0.93 -7.39 -19.44
CA MET A 202 -0.20 -6.98 -20.28
C MET A 202 -0.55 -8.08 -21.29
N VAL A 203 -1.83 -8.17 -21.66
CA VAL A 203 -2.30 -9.04 -22.74
C VAL A 203 -2.71 -8.20 -23.96
N ASP A 204 -3.35 -7.07 -23.71
CA ASP A 204 -3.60 -5.99 -24.68
C ASP A 204 -3.13 -4.63 -24.11
N GLY A 205 -2.88 -3.63 -24.95
CA GLY A 205 -2.36 -2.30 -24.56
C GLY A 205 -0.84 -2.15 -24.64
N ASP A 206 -0.34 -0.95 -24.34
CA ASP A 206 1.07 -0.61 -24.50
C ASP A 206 1.87 -0.99 -23.25
N GLU A 207 2.92 -1.81 -23.42
CA GLU A 207 3.82 -2.17 -22.32
C GLU A 207 4.64 -0.98 -21.81
N LEU A 208 4.67 0.13 -22.56
CA LEU A 208 5.43 1.32 -22.24
C LEU A 208 4.52 2.55 -22.29
N THR A 209 4.17 3.09 -21.13
CA THR A 209 3.27 4.25 -21.06
C THR A 209 4.03 5.54 -20.68
N PRO A 210 3.76 6.68 -21.35
CA PRO A 210 4.47 7.93 -21.10
C PRO A 210 3.90 8.73 -19.92
N GLU A 211 4.78 9.48 -19.26
CA GLU A 211 4.41 10.55 -18.33
C GLU A 211 5.27 11.78 -18.62
N VAL A 212 4.62 12.91 -18.87
CA VAL A 212 5.27 14.20 -19.12
C VAL A 212 4.74 15.20 -18.11
N THR A 213 5.65 15.84 -17.38
CA THR A 213 5.32 16.86 -16.38
C THR A 213 6.18 18.10 -16.61
N GLY A 214 5.58 19.27 -16.44
CA GLY A 214 6.27 20.53 -16.66
C GLY A 214 5.73 21.60 -15.73
N ALA A 215 6.64 22.42 -15.21
CA ALA A 215 6.27 23.61 -14.47
C ALA A 215 7.15 24.78 -14.90
N TYR A 216 6.55 25.96 -14.99
CA TYR A 216 7.24 27.20 -15.28
C TYR A 216 6.75 28.28 -14.34
N SER A 217 7.66 29.11 -13.84
CA SER A 217 7.36 30.22 -12.96
C SER A 217 8.23 31.39 -13.35
N TRP A 218 7.61 32.55 -13.50
CA TRP A 218 8.30 33.80 -13.76
C TRP A 218 7.80 34.86 -12.78
N THR A 219 8.73 35.61 -12.23
CA THR A 219 8.47 36.75 -11.35
C THR A 219 9.36 37.90 -11.77
N ASN A 220 8.82 39.10 -11.79
CA ASN A 220 9.61 40.30 -12.04
C ASN A 220 10.65 40.56 -10.93
N ASP A 221 11.69 41.34 -11.24
CA ASP A 221 12.79 41.58 -10.30
C ASP A 221 12.33 42.25 -8.99
N ALA A 222 11.31 43.10 -9.08
CA ALA A 222 10.68 43.76 -7.94
C ALA A 222 9.81 42.82 -7.07
N LYS A 223 9.60 41.54 -7.46
CA LYS A 223 8.72 40.57 -6.78
C LYS A 223 7.30 41.09 -6.52
N SER A 224 6.84 41.99 -7.39
CA SER A 224 5.51 42.59 -7.34
C SER A 224 4.51 41.89 -8.25
N PHE A 225 4.97 41.16 -9.26
CA PHE A 225 4.09 40.40 -10.15
C PHE A 225 4.76 39.10 -10.58
N GLY A 226 3.99 38.01 -10.60
CA GLY A 226 4.49 36.72 -11.06
C GLY A 226 3.39 35.80 -11.55
N ILE A 227 3.78 34.90 -12.45
CA ILE A 227 2.92 33.89 -13.08
C ILE A 227 3.60 32.54 -12.92
N ALA A 228 2.84 31.52 -12.54
CA ALA A 228 3.26 30.13 -12.55
C ALA A 228 2.26 29.29 -13.36
N LEU A 229 2.79 28.41 -14.19
CA LEU A 229 2.07 27.44 -15.01
C LEU A 229 2.56 26.03 -14.66
N PHE A 230 1.64 25.09 -14.66
CA PHE A 230 1.89 23.68 -14.45
C PHE A 230 1.07 22.87 -15.45
N GLY A 231 1.68 21.84 -16.02
CA GLY A 231 1.03 20.90 -16.91
C GLY A 231 1.57 19.50 -16.69
N GLN A 232 0.68 18.51 -16.68
CA GLN A 232 1.04 17.11 -16.61
C GLN A 232 0.07 16.27 -17.42
N TYR A 233 0.63 15.32 -18.18
CA TYR A 233 -0.08 14.25 -18.85
C TYR A 233 0.57 12.93 -18.46
N SER A 234 -0.22 11.91 -18.13
CA SER A 234 0.29 10.56 -17.88
C SER A 234 -0.70 9.53 -18.35
N GLU A 235 -0.17 8.48 -18.94
CA GLU A 235 -0.87 7.28 -19.32
C GLU A 235 -0.30 6.12 -18.49
N ARG A 236 -1.17 5.21 -18.05
CA ARG A 236 -0.74 4.07 -17.27
C ARG A 236 -1.66 2.87 -17.48
N ASP A 237 -1.03 1.78 -17.88
CA ASP A 237 -1.64 0.48 -18.00
C ASP A 237 -1.23 -0.41 -16.82
N VAL A 238 -2.20 -1.15 -16.27
CA VAL A 238 -1.99 -2.13 -15.20
C VAL A 238 -2.80 -3.38 -15.51
N ALA A 239 -2.14 -4.54 -15.59
CA ALA A 239 -2.80 -5.83 -15.65
C ALA A 239 -2.79 -6.53 -14.28
N SER A 240 -3.91 -7.15 -13.91
CA SER A 240 -4.02 -7.99 -12.73
C SER A 240 -4.66 -9.33 -13.08
N ARG A 241 -4.06 -10.41 -12.58
CA ARG A 241 -4.59 -11.77 -12.67
C ARG A 241 -5.12 -12.18 -11.32
N GLN A 242 -6.33 -12.71 -11.29
CA GLN A 242 -7.04 -13.04 -10.07
C GLN A 242 -7.59 -14.46 -10.19
N ALA A 243 -7.34 -15.26 -9.15
CA ALA A 243 -8.03 -16.53 -8.94
C ALA A 243 -8.88 -16.38 -7.68
N THR A 244 -10.19 -16.32 -7.83
CA THR A 244 -11.11 -16.05 -6.73
C THR A 244 -12.24 -17.08 -6.73
N GLN A 245 -12.98 -17.10 -5.63
CA GLN A 245 -14.25 -17.81 -5.51
C GLN A 245 -15.28 -16.76 -5.12
N ASN A 246 -16.47 -16.76 -5.71
CA ASN A 246 -17.47 -15.73 -5.41
C ASN A 246 -17.94 -15.81 -3.95
N SER A 247 -18.20 -17.04 -3.50
CA SER A 247 -18.59 -17.29 -2.12
C SER A 247 -18.43 -18.75 -1.73
N TRP A 248 -18.33 -18.96 -0.43
CA TRP A 248 -18.37 -20.28 0.19
C TRP A 248 -19.72 -20.46 0.86
N ASN A 249 -20.41 -21.55 0.54
CA ASN A 249 -21.57 -21.97 1.30
C ASN A 249 -21.08 -22.73 2.52
N LEU A 250 -21.81 -22.59 3.62
CA LEU A 250 -21.52 -23.25 4.87
C LEU A 250 -22.80 -23.90 5.38
N ASP A 251 -22.78 -25.22 5.48
CA ASP A 251 -23.87 -26.00 6.07
C ASP A 251 -23.38 -26.81 7.25
N THR A 252 -24.30 -27.17 8.14
CA THR A 252 -24.06 -28.32 9.02
C THR A 252 -23.98 -29.60 8.20
N ARG A 253 -23.24 -30.60 8.66
CA ARG A 253 -23.19 -31.91 7.99
C ARG A 253 -24.59 -32.50 7.83
N ALA A 254 -25.50 -32.30 8.78
CA ALA A 254 -26.87 -32.79 8.67
C ALA A 254 -27.61 -32.14 7.49
N GLN A 255 -27.52 -30.82 7.34
CA GLN A 255 -28.13 -30.09 6.21
C GLN A 255 -27.49 -30.47 4.87
N PHE A 256 -26.18 -30.67 4.84
CA PHE A 256 -25.47 -31.04 3.62
C PHE A 256 -25.85 -32.45 3.13
N PHE A 257 -26.11 -33.37 4.05
CA PHE A 257 -26.53 -34.75 3.79
C PHE A 257 -28.05 -34.95 3.80
N ASP A 258 -28.85 -33.88 3.84
CA ASP A 258 -30.31 -34.01 3.73
C ASP A 258 -30.69 -34.36 2.28
N PRO A 259 -31.51 -35.41 2.04
CA PRO A 259 -31.96 -35.78 0.69
C PRO A 259 -32.72 -34.68 -0.08
N ASN A 260 -33.31 -33.72 0.62
CA ASN A 260 -34.00 -32.57 0.04
C ASN A 260 -33.10 -31.35 -0.14
N SER A 261 -31.83 -31.44 0.26
CA SER A 261 -30.89 -30.32 0.21
C SER A 261 -30.49 -29.92 -1.22
N GLY A 262 -30.65 -30.81 -2.20
CA GLY A 262 -30.19 -30.62 -3.58
C GLY A 262 -28.67 -30.62 -3.75
N ARG A 263 -27.89 -30.90 -2.69
CA ARG A 263 -26.42 -30.84 -2.70
C ARG A 263 -25.81 -32.17 -3.11
N LEU A 264 -26.40 -33.26 -2.65
CA LEU A 264 -26.01 -34.63 -2.97
C LEU A 264 -27.09 -35.31 -3.80
N ARG A 265 -26.69 -36.27 -4.62
CA ARG A 265 -27.55 -37.04 -5.49
C ARG A 265 -28.05 -38.25 -4.72
N TYR A 266 -29.36 -38.41 -4.68
CA TYR A 266 -30.03 -39.58 -4.13
C TYR A 266 -30.81 -40.28 -5.25
N ALA A 267 -31.12 -41.56 -5.05
CA ALA A 267 -32.10 -42.25 -5.88
C ALA A 267 -33.49 -41.59 -5.74
N ALA A 268 -34.42 -41.94 -6.63
CA ALA A 268 -35.76 -41.35 -6.65
C ALA A 268 -36.52 -41.51 -5.31
N ASP A 269 -36.21 -42.55 -4.55
CA ASP A 269 -36.77 -42.83 -3.22
C ASP A 269 -36.21 -41.93 -2.10
N LYS A 270 -35.18 -41.12 -2.39
CA LYS A 270 -34.46 -40.25 -1.45
C LYS A 270 -33.82 -40.97 -0.25
N THR A 271 -33.68 -42.30 -0.29
CA THR A 271 -33.05 -43.06 0.79
C THR A 271 -31.63 -43.50 0.43
N THR A 272 -31.40 -43.82 -0.85
CA THR A 272 -30.12 -44.32 -1.33
C THR A 272 -29.25 -43.16 -1.82
N LEU A 273 -28.13 -42.91 -1.16
CA LEU A 273 -27.15 -41.91 -1.59
C LEU A 273 -26.39 -42.42 -2.83
N LEU A 274 -26.48 -41.69 -3.94
CA LEU A 274 -25.78 -41.98 -5.20
C LEU A 274 -24.46 -41.20 -5.34
N THR A 275 -24.31 -40.06 -4.66
CA THR A 275 -23.03 -39.35 -4.62
C THR A 275 -21.94 -40.21 -3.98
N GLN A 276 -20.81 -40.38 -4.67
CA GLN A 276 -19.68 -41.10 -4.13
C GLN A 276 -18.92 -40.22 -3.13
N ILE A 277 -19.01 -40.55 -1.84
CA ILE A 277 -18.34 -39.79 -0.78
C ILE A 277 -17.16 -40.58 -0.22
N THR A 278 -15.98 -39.98 -0.26
CA THR A 278 -14.77 -40.50 0.36
C THR A 278 -14.42 -39.65 1.60
N ASN A 279 -14.06 -40.30 2.71
CA ASN A 279 -13.60 -39.65 3.96
C ASN A 279 -14.60 -38.69 4.62
N ALA A 280 -15.90 -39.03 4.64
CA ALA A 280 -16.94 -38.15 5.15
C ALA A 280 -16.60 -37.52 6.53
N PRO A 281 -16.83 -36.21 6.71
CA PRO A 281 -16.49 -35.48 7.93
C PRO A 281 -17.30 -36.02 9.12
N PRO A 282 -16.86 -35.94 10.39
CA PRO A 282 -17.61 -36.49 11.53
C PRO A 282 -18.98 -35.83 11.76
N ALA A 283 -19.89 -36.49 12.49
CA ALA A 283 -21.20 -35.93 12.83
C ALA A 283 -21.06 -34.60 13.61
N GLY A 284 -21.94 -33.62 13.35
CA GLY A 284 -21.85 -32.27 13.92
C GLY A 284 -20.80 -31.35 13.27
N SER A 285 -20.05 -31.81 12.27
CA SER A 285 -19.12 -30.96 11.52
C SER A 285 -19.85 -29.93 10.65
N LEU A 286 -19.15 -28.87 10.27
CA LEU A 286 -19.56 -27.97 9.20
C LEU A 286 -18.94 -28.43 7.87
N VAL A 287 -19.68 -28.27 6.79
CA VAL A 287 -19.24 -28.53 5.42
C VAL A 287 -19.22 -27.21 4.68
N ALA A 288 -18.03 -26.77 4.29
CA ALA A 288 -17.82 -25.59 3.48
C ALA A 288 -17.54 -26.02 2.03
N TYR A 289 -18.21 -25.40 1.07
CA TYR A 289 -18.01 -25.69 -0.35
C TYR A 289 -18.19 -24.43 -1.21
N PRO A 290 -17.33 -24.22 -2.21
CA PRO A 290 -17.39 -23.03 -3.06
C PRO A 290 -18.61 -23.09 -4.00
N ASN A 291 -19.11 -21.92 -4.39
CA ASN A 291 -20.12 -21.81 -5.45
C ASN A 291 -19.51 -22.02 -6.84
N ASP A 292 -18.34 -21.45 -7.05
CA ASP A 292 -17.70 -21.33 -8.34
C ASP A 292 -16.21 -21.04 -8.17
N SER A 293 -15.43 -21.43 -9.18
CA SER A 293 -14.05 -20.97 -9.33
C SER A 293 -13.98 -19.94 -10.44
N ARG A 294 -13.33 -18.81 -10.16
CA ARG A 294 -13.17 -17.72 -11.11
C ARG A 294 -11.70 -17.48 -11.40
N TYR A 295 -11.39 -17.40 -12.68
CA TYR A 295 -10.13 -16.86 -13.16
C TYR A 295 -10.45 -15.60 -13.93
N ALA A 296 -9.91 -14.48 -13.48
CA ALA A 296 -10.11 -13.20 -14.12
C ALA A 296 -8.77 -12.57 -14.47
N LEU A 297 -8.72 -12.00 -15.67
CA LEU A 297 -7.73 -11.03 -16.09
C LEU A 297 -8.44 -9.69 -16.18
N SER A 298 -7.95 -8.70 -15.46
CA SER A 298 -8.40 -7.33 -15.54
C SER A 298 -7.23 -6.46 -16.00
N GLN A 299 -7.45 -5.67 -17.04
CA GLN A 299 -6.53 -4.66 -17.54
C GLN A 299 -7.17 -3.30 -17.36
N THR A 300 -6.50 -2.43 -16.62
CA THR A 300 -6.91 -1.06 -16.39
C THR A 300 -6.01 -0.13 -17.19
N HIS A 301 -6.62 0.78 -17.93
CA HIS A 301 -5.96 1.85 -18.65
C HIS A 301 -6.42 3.19 -18.07
N ASN A 302 -5.49 4.00 -17.57
CA ASN A 302 -5.76 5.29 -16.95
C ASN A 302 -5.01 6.42 -17.67
N GLU A 303 -5.73 7.45 -18.09
CA GLU A 303 -5.19 8.71 -18.59
C GLU A 303 -5.47 9.84 -17.59
N ARG A 304 -4.44 10.60 -17.24
CA ARG A 304 -4.57 11.73 -16.30
C ARG A 304 -3.96 13.00 -16.88
N THR A 305 -4.76 14.05 -16.89
CA THR A 305 -4.37 15.41 -17.27
C THR A 305 -4.53 16.35 -16.09
N ASN A 306 -3.46 17.07 -15.76
CA ASN A 306 -3.46 18.12 -14.74
C ASN A 306 -2.94 19.42 -15.32
N ILE A 307 -3.70 20.50 -15.19
CA ILE A 307 -3.30 21.84 -15.63
C ILE A 307 -3.51 22.82 -14.47
N GLY A 308 -2.52 23.66 -14.21
CA GLY A 308 -2.59 24.67 -13.17
C GLY A 308 -2.02 26.00 -13.64
N ALA A 309 -2.66 27.09 -13.25
CA ALA A 309 -2.16 28.44 -13.45
C ALA A 309 -2.33 29.26 -12.17
N THR A 310 -1.32 30.02 -11.81
CA THR A 310 -1.34 30.94 -10.67
C THR A 310 -0.78 32.28 -11.10
N VAL A 311 -1.52 33.35 -10.81
CA VAL A 311 -1.05 34.73 -10.96
C VAL A 311 -1.01 35.36 -9.58
N GLN A 312 0.08 36.02 -9.26
CA GLN A 312 0.23 36.77 -8.01
C GLN A 312 0.61 38.22 -8.31
N PHE A 313 -0.05 39.14 -7.60
CA PHE A 313 0.21 40.57 -7.68
C PHE A 313 0.35 41.13 -6.26
N ARG A 314 1.51 41.70 -5.98
CA ARG A 314 1.87 42.37 -4.73
C ARG A 314 2.11 43.86 -5.00
N PRO A 315 1.07 44.71 -4.90
CA PRO A 315 1.23 46.15 -5.08
C PRO A 315 2.02 46.82 -3.95
N THR A 316 1.96 46.29 -2.73
CA THR A 316 2.75 46.75 -1.57
C THR A 316 3.17 45.56 -0.71
N GLU A 317 4.10 45.76 0.23
CA GLU A 317 4.55 44.67 1.12
C GLU A 317 3.43 44.01 1.94
N ASN A 318 2.36 44.75 2.22
CA ASN A 318 1.24 44.29 3.05
C ASN A 318 0.12 43.61 2.26
N TRP A 319 0.07 43.80 0.95
CA TRP A 319 -1.03 43.29 0.11
C TRP A 319 -0.51 42.30 -0.92
N LEU A 320 -1.01 41.07 -0.87
CA LEU A 320 -0.75 40.04 -1.87
C LEU A 320 -2.08 39.51 -2.41
N PHE A 321 -2.35 39.80 -3.66
CA PHE A 321 -3.46 39.23 -4.41
C PHE A 321 -2.98 37.97 -5.12
N THR A 322 -3.78 36.91 -5.07
CA THR A 322 -3.48 35.63 -5.71
C THR A 322 -4.72 35.10 -6.39
N ALA A 323 -4.60 34.79 -7.68
CA ALA A 323 -5.62 34.10 -8.45
C ALA A 323 -5.02 32.76 -8.91
N ASP A 324 -5.67 31.65 -8.59
CA ASP A 324 -5.27 30.31 -9.03
C ASP A 324 -6.46 29.54 -9.62
N ALA A 325 -6.15 28.79 -10.69
CA ALA A 325 -7.06 27.89 -11.37
C ALA A 325 -6.36 26.53 -11.54
N MET A 326 -7.10 25.46 -11.29
CA MET A 326 -6.62 24.08 -11.46
C MET A 326 -7.71 23.27 -12.16
N TYR A 327 -7.30 22.54 -13.18
CA TYR A 327 -8.13 21.59 -13.90
C TYR A 327 -7.48 20.22 -13.81
N VAL A 328 -8.30 19.22 -13.51
CA VAL A 328 -7.88 17.85 -13.29
C VAL A 328 -8.90 16.95 -13.95
N GLU A 329 -8.43 16.09 -14.84
CA GLU A 329 -9.23 15.05 -15.47
C GLU A 329 -8.47 13.73 -15.37
N ASN A 330 -9.21 12.69 -14.98
CA ASN A 330 -8.68 11.35 -14.81
C ASN A 330 -9.72 10.40 -15.40
N GLU A 331 -9.39 9.83 -16.55
CA GLU A 331 -10.23 8.88 -17.27
C GLU A 331 -9.64 7.48 -17.10
N GLY A 332 -10.46 6.55 -16.62
CA GLY A 332 -10.06 5.17 -16.42
C GLY A 332 -10.99 4.22 -17.15
N THR A 333 -10.42 3.24 -17.82
CA THR A 333 -11.16 2.14 -18.44
C THR A 333 -10.65 0.81 -17.93
N GLU A 334 -11.55 -0.15 -17.75
CA GLU A 334 -11.20 -1.51 -17.38
C GLU A 334 -11.71 -2.47 -18.46
N GLN A 335 -10.81 -3.29 -19.00
CA GLN A 335 -11.16 -4.46 -19.78
C GLN A 335 -10.96 -5.69 -18.90
N ARG A 336 -12.05 -6.41 -18.64
CA ARG A 336 -12.02 -7.60 -17.80
C ARG A 336 -12.51 -8.81 -18.58
N ALA A 337 -11.66 -9.83 -18.66
CA ALA A 337 -12.02 -11.16 -19.12
C ALA A 337 -12.11 -12.08 -17.89
N GLU A 338 -13.28 -12.69 -17.69
CA GLU A 338 -13.50 -13.61 -16.58
C GLU A 338 -14.01 -14.95 -17.11
N GLN A 339 -13.32 -16.02 -16.74
CA GLN A 339 -13.82 -17.38 -16.87
C GLN A 339 -14.36 -17.80 -15.51
N THR A 340 -15.66 -18.09 -15.46
CA THR A 340 -16.29 -18.65 -14.26
C THR A 340 -16.66 -20.11 -14.51
N ASN A 341 -16.29 -20.97 -13.56
CA ASN A 341 -16.73 -22.36 -13.51
C ASN A 341 -17.67 -22.54 -12.33
N TRP A 342 -18.96 -22.64 -12.60
CA TRP A 342 -19.99 -22.85 -11.59
C TRP A 342 -20.11 -24.34 -11.25
N PHE A 343 -19.98 -24.66 -9.97
CA PHE A 343 -20.09 -26.04 -9.52
C PHE A 343 -21.55 -26.46 -9.45
N ASN A 344 -21.99 -27.21 -10.47
CA ASN A 344 -23.35 -27.74 -10.55
C ASN A 344 -23.61 -28.74 -9.42
N ARG A 345 -24.86 -28.76 -8.95
CA ARG A 345 -25.34 -29.65 -7.89
C ARG A 345 -26.58 -30.39 -8.40
N PRO A 346 -26.81 -31.63 -7.98
CA PRO A 346 -26.08 -32.35 -6.94
C PRO A 346 -24.73 -32.91 -7.38
N PHE A 347 -23.76 -32.98 -6.45
CA PHE A 347 -22.42 -33.49 -6.71
C PHE A 347 -22.42 -35.00 -7.03
N ASP A 348 -21.62 -35.42 -8.01
CA ASP A 348 -21.41 -36.83 -8.36
C ASP A 348 -20.42 -37.54 -7.43
N LYS A 349 -19.31 -36.87 -7.13
CA LYS A 349 -18.22 -37.39 -6.31
C LYS A 349 -17.68 -36.30 -5.42
N ILE A 350 -17.52 -36.61 -4.14
CA ILE A 350 -16.93 -35.73 -3.14
C ILE A 350 -15.85 -36.50 -2.41
N ILE A 351 -14.67 -35.89 -2.33
CA ILE A 351 -13.56 -36.43 -1.57
C ILE A 351 -13.24 -35.43 -0.47
N PHE A 352 -13.54 -35.78 0.77
CA PHE A 352 -13.12 -35.03 1.94
C PHE A 352 -11.69 -35.41 2.30
N GLU A 353 -10.76 -35.12 1.39
CA GLU A 353 -9.35 -35.35 1.64
C GLU A 353 -8.73 -34.19 2.38
N LYS A 354 -7.99 -34.54 3.42
CA LYS A 354 -6.98 -33.64 3.95
C LYS A 354 -5.88 -33.63 2.88
N GLY A 355 -5.82 -32.56 2.08
CA GLY A 355 -4.68 -32.33 1.19
C GLY A 355 -3.36 -32.42 1.96
N GLU A 356 -2.23 -32.42 1.27
CA GLU A 356 -0.91 -32.55 1.92
C GLU A 356 -0.74 -31.55 3.08
N SER A 357 -1.12 -30.30 2.86
CA SER A 357 -1.14 -29.24 3.89
C SER A 357 -2.05 -29.59 5.08
N GLY A 358 -3.20 -30.23 4.84
CA GLY A 358 -4.09 -30.68 5.91
C GLY A 358 -3.46 -31.79 6.78
N LYS A 359 -2.79 -32.76 6.15
CA LYS A 359 -2.06 -33.82 6.89
C LYS A 359 -0.92 -33.25 7.72
N VAL A 360 -0.22 -32.23 7.19
CA VAL A 360 0.82 -31.50 7.92
C VAL A 360 0.20 -30.73 9.10
N CYS A 361 -0.87 -29.97 8.88
CA CYS A 361 -1.57 -29.23 9.93
C CYS A 361 -1.96 -30.13 11.10
N GLU A 362 -2.48 -31.33 10.85
CA GLU A 362 -2.80 -32.29 11.92
C GLU A 362 -1.57 -32.74 12.72
N ARG A 363 -0.43 -32.95 12.06
CA ARG A 363 0.82 -33.25 12.76
C ARG A 363 1.26 -32.07 13.61
N LEU A 364 1.20 -30.85 13.08
CA LEU A 364 1.58 -29.65 13.81
C LEU A 364 0.65 -29.35 14.99
N LEU A 365 -0.65 -29.65 14.86
CA LEU A 365 -1.65 -29.53 15.93
C LEU A 365 -1.36 -30.43 17.14
N THR A 366 -0.53 -31.46 16.98
CA THR A 366 -0.09 -32.29 18.12
C THR A 366 0.91 -31.56 19.02
N VAL A 367 1.52 -30.46 18.56
CA VAL A 367 2.47 -29.67 19.37
C VAL A 367 1.71 -28.79 20.37
N PRO A 368 2.00 -28.90 21.68
CA PRO A 368 1.31 -28.12 22.70
C PRO A 368 1.48 -26.60 22.48
N GLY A 369 0.35 -25.89 22.46
CA GLY A 369 0.31 -24.44 22.20
C GLY A 369 0.09 -24.08 20.73
N VAL A 370 0.17 -25.03 19.79
CA VAL A 370 -0.16 -24.80 18.38
C VAL A 370 -1.64 -25.06 18.15
N GLY A 371 -2.38 -24.02 17.77
CA GLY A 371 -3.80 -24.12 17.39
C GLY A 371 -4.01 -24.22 15.87
N PRO A 372 -5.26 -24.40 15.40
CA PRO A 372 -5.57 -24.55 13.97
C PRO A 372 -5.11 -23.38 13.12
N ILE A 373 -5.28 -22.15 13.61
CA ILE A 373 -4.81 -20.94 12.93
C ILE A 373 -3.28 -20.95 12.83
N THR A 374 -2.57 -21.23 13.92
CA THR A 374 -1.11 -21.30 13.90
C THR A 374 -0.61 -22.38 12.94
N ALA A 375 -1.19 -23.58 12.97
CA ALA A 375 -0.81 -24.67 12.07
C ALA A 375 -1.03 -24.28 10.60
N LEU A 376 -2.20 -23.73 10.28
CA LEU A 376 -2.56 -23.31 8.92
C LEU A 376 -1.67 -22.17 8.43
N THR A 377 -1.51 -21.11 9.24
CA THR A 377 -0.61 -19.98 8.92
C THR A 377 0.81 -20.50 8.71
N TYR A 378 1.30 -21.40 9.57
CA TYR A 378 2.64 -21.96 9.42
C TYR A 378 2.80 -22.75 8.12
N THR A 379 1.83 -23.61 7.76
CA THR A 379 1.87 -24.37 6.50
C THR A 379 1.76 -23.48 5.28
N CYS A 380 0.88 -22.48 5.29
CA CYS A 380 0.69 -21.57 4.16
C CYS A 380 1.85 -20.59 4.00
N SER A 381 2.50 -20.16 5.09
CA SER A 381 3.63 -19.23 5.01
C SER A 381 4.92 -19.90 4.55
N ILE A 382 5.10 -21.19 4.82
CA ILE A 382 6.30 -21.95 4.42
C ILE A 382 6.13 -22.57 3.04
N GLU A 383 4.94 -23.11 2.77
CA GLU A 383 4.53 -23.84 1.55
C GLU A 383 5.32 -25.13 1.32
N ASP A 384 6.65 -25.02 1.19
CA ASP A 384 7.60 -26.11 1.00
C ASP A 384 8.63 -26.12 2.15
N PRO A 385 8.71 -27.17 2.97
CA PRO A 385 9.69 -27.26 4.05
C PRO A 385 11.12 -27.50 3.56
N THR A 386 11.32 -27.93 2.32
CA THR A 386 12.67 -28.21 1.78
C THR A 386 13.41 -26.94 1.33
N ARG A 387 12.70 -25.80 1.22
CA ARG A 387 13.29 -24.50 0.88
C ARG A 387 14.27 -23.96 1.93
N PHE A 388 14.27 -24.52 3.15
CA PHE A 388 15.18 -24.12 4.22
C PHE A 388 16.27 -25.16 4.40
N ALA A 389 17.53 -24.74 4.25
CA ALA A 389 18.68 -25.61 4.49
C ALA A 389 18.73 -26.10 5.96
N HIS A 390 18.36 -25.24 6.91
CA HIS A 390 18.30 -25.59 8.32
C HIS A 390 16.98 -25.15 8.97
N SER A 391 16.41 -25.98 9.86
CA SER A 391 15.17 -25.64 10.56
C SER A 391 15.25 -24.35 11.39
N ASN A 392 16.43 -23.93 11.80
CA ASN A 392 16.62 -22.67 12.53
C ASN A 392 16.38 -21.43 11.66
N ASP A 393 16.45 -21.57 10.32
CA ASP A 393 16.30 -20.48 9.37
C ASP A 393 14.83 -20.00 9.28
N VAL A 394 13.87 -20.87 9.62
CA VAL A 394 12.45 -20.49 9.71
C VAL A 394 12.24 -19.36 10.72
N GLY A 395 13.01 -19.34 11.80
CA GLY A 395 12.98 -18.25 12.77
C GLY A 395 13.45 -16.92 12.17
N ALA A 396 14.39 -16.95 11.22
CA ALA A 396 14.83 -15.76 10.49
C ALA A 396 13.78 -15.32 9.48
N TYR A 397 13.17 -16.27 8.76
CA TYR A 397 12.06 -16.03 7.83
C TYR A 397 10.82 -15.43 8.49
N ALA A 398 10.51 -15.80 9.75
CA ALA A 398 9.46 -15.14 10.53
C ALA A 398 9.90 -13.79 11.14
N GLY A 399 11.17 -13.38 10.97
CA GLY A 399 11.71 -12.16 11.58
C GLY A 399 11.81 -12.21 13.11
N LEU A 400 11.97 -13.40 13.69
CA LEU A 400 12.13 -13.67 15.12
C LEU A 400 13.60 -13.67 15.59
N VAL A 401 14.55 -13.47 14.69
CA VAL A 401 15.98 -13.36 15.00
C VAL A 401 16.38 -11.91 15.31
N PRO A 402 17.36 -11.68 16.21
CA PRO A 402 17.89 -10.35 16.45
C PRO A 402 18.42 -9.71 15.16
N ARG A 403 18.18 -8.42 14.99
CA ARG A 403 18.84 -7.62 13.97
C ARG A 403 20.33 -7.50 14.34
N ARG A 404 21.21 -7.78 13.40
CA ARG A 404 22.66 -7.55 13.54
C ARG A 404 23.00 -6.25 12.85
N PHE A 405 23.69 -5.35 13.55
CA PHE A 405 24.28 -4.16 12.96
C PHE A 405 25.79 -4.35 12.98
N GLN A 406 26.36 -4.57 11.79
CA GLN A 406 27.79 -4.82 11.60
C GLN A 406 28.36 -3.72 10.71
N SER A 407 29.19 -2.85 11.28
CA SER A 407 30.14 -2.02 10.54
C SER A 407 31.55 -2.53 10.85
N GLY A 408 32.55 -2.23 10.01
CA GLY A 408 33.90 -2.84 10.08
C GLY A 408 34.58 -2.91 11.45
N GLU A 409 34.16 -2.09 12.42
CA GLU A 409 34.68 -2.05 13.79
C GLU A 409 33.63 -2.35 14.89
N ARG A 410 32.34 -2.51 14.55
CA ARG A 410 31.27 -2.77 15.54
C ARG A 410 30.30 -3.85 15.07
N ASP A 411 30.14 -4.88 15.89
CA ASP A 411 29.08 -5.88 15.76
C ASP A 411 28.15 -5.81 16.98
N SER A 412 26.93 -5.33 16.77
CA SER A 412 25.92 -5.22 17.82
C SER A 412 24.63 -5.97 17.46
N LYS A 413 24.06 -6.67 18.46
CA LYS A 413 22.78 -7.38 18.34
C LYS A 413 21.67 -6.53 18.95
N GLY A 414 20.68 -6.17 18.13
CA GLY A 414 19.54 -5.35 18.53
C GLY A 414 18.27 -6.16 18.81
N HIS A 415 17.12 -5.49 18.72
CA HIS A 415 15.79 -6.12 18.78
C HIS A 415 15.57 -7.08 17.60
N ILE A 416 14.50 -7.88 17.64
CA ILE A 416 14.15 -8.76 16.51
C ILE A 416 14.04 -7.99 15.19
N SER A 417 14.40 -8.63 14.07
CA SER A 417 14.49 -7.99 12.77
C SER A 417 13.14 -7.51 12.22
N LYS A 418 12.07 -8.26 12.46
CA LYS A 418 10.71 -8.04 11.88
C LYS A 418 10.65 -8.00 10.35
N ALA A 419 11.75 -8.27 9.64
CA ALA A 419 11.87 -8.18 8.19
C ALA A 419 11.21 -9.34 7.42
N GLY A 420 10.66 -10.32 8.14
CA GLY A 420 10.01 -11.50 7.58
C GLY A 420 8.50 -11.52 7.80
N ASP A 421 7.85 -12.64 7.48
CA ASP A 421 6.39 -12.79 7.51
C ASP A 421 5.78 -12.39 8.87
N GLY A 422 4.98 -11.33 8.86
CA GLY A 422 4.36 -10.76 10.05
C GLY A 422 3.24 -11.62 10.63
N ASN A 423 2.47 -12.31 9.78
CA ASN A 423 1.38 -13.19 10.18
C ASN A 423 1.94 -14.45 10.84
N LEU A 424 2.96 -15.06 10.22
CA LEU A 424 3.69 -16.19 10.78
C LEU A 424 4.31 -15.84 12.14
N ARG A 425 4.95 -14.67 12.23
CA ARG A 425 5.53 -14.17 13.49
C ARG A 425 4.49 -14.04 14.60
N HIS A 426 3.34 -13.46 14.28
CA HIS A 426 2.25 -13.26 15.24
C HIS A 426 1.69 -14.61 15.72
N ALA A 427 1.40 -15.52 14.78
CA ALA A 427 0.87 -16.85 15.07
C ALA A 427 1.81 -17.67 15.96
N LEU A 428 3.13 -17.62 15.70
CA LEU A 428 4.14 -18.30 16.51
C LEU A 428 4.29 -17.66 17.91
N TYR A 429 4.16 -16.34 18.01
CA TYR A 429 4.22 -15.65 19.31
C TYR A 429 3.02 -16.00 20.19
N GLU A 430 1.80 -16.03 19.62
CA GLU A 430 0.60 -16.46 20.33
C GLU A 430 0.69 -17.93 20.75
N ALA A 431 1.17 -18.81 19.86
CA ALA A 431 1.39 -20.20 20.21
C ALA A 431 2.39 -20.36 21.36
N ALA A 432 3.50 -19.61 21.34
CA ALA A 432 4.47 -19.57 22.43
C ALA A 432 3.87 -19.02 23.75
N ASN A 433 2.97 -18.04 23.66
CA ASN A 433 2.26 -17.51 24.83
C ASN A 433 1.35 -18.58 25.46
N ILE A 434 0.55 -19.28 24.66
CA ILE A 434 -0.31 -20.38 25.13
C ILE A 434 0.54 -21.54 25.68
N LEU A 435 1.62 -21.90 24.99
CA LEU A 435 2.58 -22.91 25.43
C LEU A 435 3.12 -22.60 26.83
N LEU A 436 3.48 -21.34 27.11
CA LEU A 436 4.02 -20.95 28.42
C LEU A 436 2.96 -20.75 29.51
N SER A 437 1.73 -20.35 29.15
CA SER A 437 0.70 -19.93 30.11
C SER A 437 -0.40 -20.94 30.38
N ARG A 438 -0.75 -21.80 29.41
CA ARG A 438 -1.93 -22.69 29.50
C ARG A 438 -1.61 -24.18 29.41
N VAL A 439 -0.50 -24.57 28.80
CA VAL A 439 -0.11 -25.99 28.72
C VAL A 439 0.30 -26.48 30.11
N LYS A 440 -0.44 -27.45 30.66
CA LYS A 440 -0.24 -27.97 32.02
C LYS A 440 0.90 -28.98 32.11
N LYS A 441 1.01 -29.88 31.13
CA LYS A 441 2.04 -30.93 31.10
C LYS A 441 3.40 -30.32 30.73
N PRO A 442 4.44 -30.46 31.58
CA PRO A 442 5.77 -29.91 31.29
C PRO A 442 6.48 -30.70 30.18
N PHE A 443 7.30 -30.00 29.41
CA PHE A 443 8.20 -30.57 28.38
C PHE A 443 9.36 -29.61 28.12
N ALA A 444 10.43 -30.05 27.45
CA ALA A 444 11.73 -29.36 27.49
C ALA A 444 11.67 -27.90 26.99
N LEU A 445 10.97 -27.64 25.88
CA LEU A 445 10.82 -26.28 25.35
C LEU A 445 10.05 -25.35 26.31
N GLN A 446 9.00 -25.85 26.96
CA GLN A 446 8.26 -25.08 27.95
C GLN A 446 9.12 -24.77 29.18
N THR A 447 9.81 -25.77 29.72
CA THR A 447 10.67 -25.62 30.91
C THR A 447 11.79 -24.62 30.67
N TRP A 448 12.46 -24.73 29.52
CA TRP A 448 13.48 -23.76 29.10
C TRP A 448 12.91 -22.34 28.97
N GLY A 449 11.72 -22.20 28.37
CA GLY A 449 11.06 -20.92 28.22
C GLY A 449 10.65 -20.28 29.55
N LYS A 450 10.14 -21.06 30.51
CA LYS A 450 9.80 -20.60 31.86
C LYS A 450 11.05 -20.14 32.64
N ALA A 451 12.14 -20.90 32.58
CA ALA A 451 13.42 -20.50 33.18
C ALA A 451 13.98 -19.20 32.55
N LEU A 452 13.85 -19.06 31.23
CA LEU A 452 14.25 -17.84 30.54
C LEU A 452 13.35 -16.64 30.91
N ALA A 453 12.06 -16.87 31.15
CA ALA A 453 11.13 -15.83 31.59
C ALA A 453 11.50 -15.27 32.97
N ALA A 454 11.94 -16.14 33.88
CA ALA A 454 12.40 -15.75 35.22
C ALA A 454 13.67 -14.88 35.18
N THR A 455 14.57 -15.10 34.21
CA THR A 455 15.87 -14.42 34.14
C THR A 455 15.91 -13.21 33.21
N LYS A 456 15.19 -13.25 32.08
CA LYS A 456 15.25 -12.22 31.02
C LYS A 456 13.90 -11.53 30.77
N GLY A 457 12.85 -11.91 31.50
CA GLY A 457 11.51 -11.35 31.41
C GLY A 457 10.61 -12.06 30.39
N ALA A 458 9.31 -12.08 30.69
CA ALA A 458 8.30 -12.86 29.97
C ALA A 458 8.22 -12.57 28.46
N LYS A 459 8.31 -11.29 28.05
CA LYS A 459 8.23 -10.90 26.63
C LYS A 459 9.39 -11.48 25.81
N ARG A 460 10.62 -11.42 26.35
CA ARG A 460 11.81 -11.96 25.68
C ARG A 460 11.77 -13.49 25.61
N ALA A 461 11.29 -14.13 26.67
CA ALA A 461 11.10 -15.58 26.70
C ALA A 461 10.10 -16.06 25.66
N ARG A 462 8.93 -15.41 25.52
CA ARG A 462 7.94 -15.75 24.48
C ARG A 462 8.52 -15.68 23.07
N VAL A 463 9.27 -14.62 22.74
CA VAL A 463 9.94 -14.50 21.43
C VAL A 463 10.95 -15.63 21.20
N ALA A 464 11.74 -15.96 22.23
CA ALA A 464 12.75 -17.00 22.14
C ALA A 464 12.12 -18.40 21.98
N VAL A 465 11.00 -18.66 22.67
CA VAL A 465 10.18 -19.87 22.53
C VAL A 465 9.54 -19.92 21.16
N ALA A 466 8.96 -18.83 20.65
CA ALA A 466 8.38 -18.76 19.31
C ALA A 466 9.40 -19.13 18.22
N ARG A 467 10.64 -18.64 18.36
CA ARG A 467 11.75 -18.99 17.43
C ARG A 467 12.09 -20.47 17.47
N LYS A 468 12.19 -21.07 18.66
CA LYS A 468 12.47 -22.51 18.80
C LYS A 468 11.29 -23.38 18.37
N LEU A 469 10.07 -22.93 18.62
CA LEU A 469 8.84 -23.56 18.19
C LEU A 469 8.77 -23.63 16.65
N ALA A 470 9.15 -22.55 15.95
CA ALA A 470 9.27 -22.57 14.49
C ALA A 470 10.20 -23.69 14.01
N ALA A 471 11.40 -23.78 14.58
CA ALA A 471 12.35 -24.84 14.20
C ALA A 471 11.83 -26.25 14.52
N LEU A 472 11.10 -26.42 15.63
CA LEU A 472 10.45 -27.69 15.98
C LEU A 472 9.40 -28.09 14.95
N LEU A 473 8.48 -27.18 14.60
CA LEU A 473 7.43 -27.43 13.61
C LEU A 473 8.02 -27.81 12.25
N HIS A 474 9.10 -27.13 11.84
CA HIS A 474 9.83 -27.47 10.62
C HIS A 474 10.38 -28.90 10.64
N LYS A 475 11.03 -29.32 11.75
CA LYS A 475 11.57 -30.68 11.90
C LYS A 475 10.47 -31.74 11.85
N LEU A 476 9.33 -31.49 12.50
CA LEU A 476 8.19 -32.41 12.48
C LEU A 476 7.59 -32.53 11.08
N TRP A 477 7.56 -31.44 10.32
CA TRP A 477 7.12 -31.45 8.93
C TRP A 477 8.06 -32.30 8.06
N LEU A 478 9.37 -31.99 8.03
CA LEU A 478 10.35 -32.73 7.22
C LEU A 478 10.41 -34.23 7.55
N SER A 479 10.27 -34.58 8.83
CA SER A 479 10.34 -35.98 9.28
C SER A 479 9.00 -36.73 9.18
N ASN A 480 7.91 -36.06 8.79
CA ASN A 480 6.54 -36.60 8.81
C ASN A 480 6.13 -37.18 10.19
N LYS A 481 6.71 -36.67 11.28
CA LYS A 481 6.44 -37.14 12.65
C LYS A 481 5.42 -36.25 13.37
N ARG A 482 4.72 -36.84 14.33
CA ARG A 482 3.91 -36.12 15.33
C ARG A 482 4.78 -35.69 16.49
N PHE A 483 4.31 -34.71 17.26
CA PHE A 483 4.97 -34.32 18.51
C PHE A 483 4.94 -35.48 19.51
N ASP A 484 6.10 -35.76 20.08
CA ASP A 484 6.29 -36.75 21.13
C ASP A 484 6.66 -36.02 22.43
N TRP A 485 5.97 -36.35 23.51
CA TRP A 485 6.19 -35.73 24.82
C TRP A 485 7.50 -36.18 25.48
N GLU A 486 8.04 -37.34 25.10
CA GLU A 486 9.21 -37.95 25.76
C GLU A 486 10.52 -37.62 25.04
N ALA A 487 10.45 -37.40 23.72
CA ALA A 487 11.62 -37.12 22.88
C ALA A 487 11.90 -35.61 22.66
N ALA A 488 11.09 -34.69 23.19
CA ALA A 488 11.06 -33.27 22.78
C ALA A 488 11.43 -32.22 23.84
#